data_AF-A0A660SU22-F1
#
_entry.id   AF-A0A660SU22-F1
#
_cell.length_a   1.000
_cell.length_b   1.000
_cell.length_c   1.000
_cell.angle_alpha   90.00
_cell.angle_beta   90.00
_cell.angle_gamma   90.00
#
_symmetry.space_group_name_H-M   'P 1'
#
loop_
_entity.id
_entity.type
_entity.pdbx_description
1 polymer ?
#
loop_
_entity_poly.entity_id
_entity_poly.type
_entity_poly.pdbx_seq_one_letter_code
_entity_poly.pdbx_strand_id
1 'polypeptide(L)'
;MLDMNKQISRTLSHLPLPPADRVELYGFCRNDADRFELLVSSLKRREIPFEIIPLEGARHIALPVPNASKMDGEYFRVTLVAHYDRVPGTPGANDNAAAVFQLLNHWEEINRLGWHHRTQILFTDREELTGDMTATDQGSWLLAKHLKRLGTK
;
A
#
# COMPACT_ATOMS: atom_id res chain seq x y z
N MET A 1 8.73 -13.20 21.73
CA MET A 1 8.39 -12.66 20.39
C MET A 1 8.07 -13.77 19.39
N LEU A 2 8.94 -14.78 19.20
CA LEU A 2 8.69 -15.94 18.33
C LEU A 2 7.39 -16.71 18.62
N ASP A 3 7.03 -16.85 19.89
CA ASP A 3 5.83 -17.58 20.31
C ASP A 3 4.53 -16.84 19.96
N MET A 4 4.52 -15.52 20.18
CA MET A 4 3.40 -14.65 19.83
C MET A 4 3.16 -14.58 18.32
N ASN A 5 4.22 -14.50 17.50
CA ASN A 5 4.09 -14.50 16.04
C ASN A 5 3.50 -15.82 15.51
N LYS A 6 3.91 -16.96 16.09
CA LYS A 6 3.34 -18.27 15.76
C LYS A 6 1.86 -18.34 16.12
N GLN A 7 1.49 -17.82 17.29
CA GLN A 7 0.09 -17.77 17.73
C GLN A 7 -0.76 -16.90 16.80
N ILE A 8 -0.31 -15.67 16.48
CA ILE A 8 -1.01 -14.76 15.56
C ILE A 8 -1.21 -15.42 14.20
N SER A 9 -0.12 -15.97 13.62
CA SER A 9 -0.18 -16.65 12.32
C SER A 9 -1.14 -17.84 12.31
N ARG A 10 -1.28 -18.55 13.44
CA ARG A 10 -2.23 -19.65 13.60
C ARG A 10 -3.66 -19.16 13.73
N THR A 11 -3.92 -18.11 14.51
CA THR A 11 -5.26 -17.52 14.66
C THR A 11 -5.79 -16.98 13.32
N LEU A 12 -4.90 -16.37 12.54
CA LEU A 12 -5.23 -15.79 11.23
C LEU A 12 -5.05 -16.78 10.07
N SER A 13 -4.98 -18.09 10.34
CA SER A 13 -4.70 -19.09 9.31
C SER A 13 -5.78 -19.21 8.23
N HIS A 14 -6.98 -18.73 8.52
CA HIS A 14 -8.10 -18.65 7.59
C HIS A 14 -7.93 -17.56 6.52
N LEU A 15 -7.02 -16.60 6.73
CA LEU A 15 -6.72 -15.58 5.73
C LEU A 15 -5.83 -16.16 4.63
N PRO A 16 -6.13 -15.86 3.35
CA PRO A 16 -5.36 -16.33 2.19
C PRO A 16 -4.07 -15.51 2.01
N LEU A 17 -3.32 -15.32 3.10
CA LEU A 17 -2.06 -14.58 3.15
C LEU A 17 -0.93 -15.51 3.62
N PRO A 18 0.32 -15.31 3.17
CA PRO A 18 1.48 -15.96 3.75
C PRO A 18 1.58 -15.76 5.28
N PRO A 19 2.19 -16.70 6.03
CA PRO A 19 2.33 -16.58 7.49
C PRO A 19 2.96 -15.26 7.98
N ALA A 20 3.99 -14.77 7.29
CA ALA A 20 4.64 -13.50 7.62
C ALA A 20 3.68 -12.32 7.48
N ASP A 21 2.89 -12.32 6.40
CA ASP A 21 1.93 -11.27 6.07
C ASP A 21 0.77 -11.21 7.07
N ARG A 22 0.37 -12.35 7.64
CA ARG A 22 -0.63 -12.40 8.72
C ARG A 22 -0.15 -11.68 9.98
N VAL A 23 1.12 -11.86 10.32
CA VAL A 23 1.75 -11.19 11.47
C VAL A 23 1.88 -9.70 11.21
N GLU A 24 2.29 -9.32 10.00
CA GLU A 24 2.38 -7.92 9.58
C GLU A 24 1.00 -7.24 9.59
N LEU A 25 -0.02 -7.88 9.01
CA LEU A 25 -1.40 -7.36 9.00
C LEU A 25 -1.92 -7.15 10.43
N TYR A 26 -1.67 -8.11 11.33
CA TYR A 26 -2.04 -7.95 12.73
C TYR A 26 -1.35 -6.73 13.36
N GLY A 27 -0.04 -6.57 13.13
CA GLY A 27 0.72 -5.42 13.60
C GLY A 27 0.19 -4.09 13.04
N PHE A 28 -0.14 -4.08 11.76
CA PHE A 28 -0.71 -2.94 11.04
C PHE A 28 -2.05 -2.48 11.60
N CYS A 29 -2.86 -3.44 12.09
CA CYS A 29 -4.17 -3.17 12.68
C CYS A 29 -4.13 -2.77 14.16
N ARG A 30 -2.96 -2.74 14.81
CA ARG A 30 -2.86 -2.28 16.21
C ARG A 30 -3.06 -0.79 16.31
N ASN A 31 -3.75 -0.29 17.35
CA ASN A 31 -4.07 1.13 17.52
C ASN A 31 -2.84 2.06 17.62
N ASP A 32 -1.69 1.54 18.05
CA ASP A 32 -0.42 2.26 18.20
C ASP A 32 0.52 2.10 16.99
N ALA A 33 0.08 1.44 15.92
CA ALA A 33 0.90 1.15 14.77
C ALA A 33 1.28 2.40 13.97
N ASP A 34 2.58 2.57 13.72
CA ASP A 34 3.06 3.41 12.63
C ASP A 34 2.93 2.62 11.31
N ARG A 35 1.80 2.82 10.63
CA ARG A 35 1.47 2.09 9.39
C ARG A 35 2.42 2.45 8.24
N PHE A 36 3.00 3.66 8.23
CA PHE A 36 4.01 4.00 7.23
C PHE A 36 5.27 3.17 7.41
N GLU A 37 5.83 3.15 8.63
CA GLU A 37 7.07 2.40 8.91
C GLU A 37 6.89 0.90 8.76
N LEU A 38 5.73 0.35 9.14
CA LEU A 38 5.40 -1.06 8.92
C LEU A 38 5.31 -1.39 7.43
N LEU A 39 4.68 -0.54 6.61
CA LEU A 39 4.57 -0.75 5.17
C LEU A 39 5.94 -0.66 4.49
N VAL A 40 6.76 0.34 4.84
CA VAL A 40 8.14 0.46 4.34
C VAL A 40 8.98 -0.76 4.73
N SER A 41 8.84 -1.26 5.95
CA SER A 41 9.54 -2.47 6.41
C SER A 41 9.09 -3.72 5.64
N SER A 42 7.78 -3.85 5.37
CA SER A 42 7.23 -4.94 4.55
C SER A 42 7.78 -4.90 3.12
N LEU A 43 7.80 -3.72 2.49
CA LEU A 43 8.34 -3.53 1.14
C LEU A 43 9.83 -3.91 1.06
N LYS A 44 10.63 -3.47 2.03
CA LYS A 44 12.07 -3.83 2.13
C LYS A 44 12.27 -5.33 2.30
N ARG A 45 11.50 -5.98 3.19
CA ARG A 45 11.58 -7.44 3.41
C ARG A 45 11.26 -8.23 2.13
N ARG A 46 10.26 -7.78 1.38
CA ARG A 46 9.83 -8.40 0.13
C ARG A 46 10.71 -8.05 -1.08
N GLU A 47 11.72 -7.19 -0.88
CA GLU A 47 12.57 -6.66 -1.95
C GLU A 47 11.77 -5.97 -3.08
N ILE A 48 10.63 -5.38 -2.72
CA ILE A 48 9.81 -4.60 -3.65
C ILE A 48 10.43 -3.20 -3.76
N PRO A 49 10.81 -2.73 -4.96
CA PRO A 49 11.26 -1.36 -5.14
C PRO A 49 10.10 -0.39 -4.90
N PHE A 50 10.39 0.77 -4.29
CA PHE A 50 9.38 1.81 -4.04
C PHE A 50 10.02 3.19 -3.97
N GLU A 51 9.20 4.21 -4.21
CA GLU A 51 9.53 5.63 -4.01
C GLU A 51 8.57 6.23 -2.99
N ILE A 52 9.11 7.04 -2.08
CA ILE A 52 8.29 7.83 -1.16
C ILE A 52 8.08 9.20 -1.80
N ILE A 53 6.83 9.63 -1.91
CA ILE A 53 6.42 10.92 -2.46
C ILE A 53 5.92 11.79 -1.28
N PRO A 54 6.78 12.61 -0.67
CA PRO A 54 6.38 13.54 0.36
C PRO A 54 5.64 14.73 -0.27
N LEU A 55 4.42 15.00 0.19
CA LEU A 55 3.61 16.11 -0.33
C LEU A 55 2.67 16.66 0.75
N GLU A 56 2.78 17.95 1.06
CA GLU A 56 1.85 18.67 1.98
C GLU A 56 1.63 17.93 3.32
N GLY A 57 2.70 17.39 3.89
CA GLY A 57 2.68 16.64 5.15
C GLY A 57 2.18 15.20 5.05
N ALA A 58 1.81 14.73 3.85
CA ALA A 58 1.51 13.33 3.56
C ALA A 58 2.74 12.60 3.01
N ARG A 59 2.82 11.29 3.22
CA ARG A 59 3.90 10.43 2.72
C ARG A 59 3.32 9.33 1.83
N HIS A 60 3.10 9.59 0.55
CA HIS A 60 2.62 8.56 -0.37
C HIS A 60 3.75 7.60 -0.74
N ILE A 61 3.42 6.38 -1.15
CA ILE A 61 4.39 5.38 -1.58
C ILE A 61 3.99 4.86 -2.95
N ALA A 62 4.87 5.01 -3.95
CA ALA A 62 4.67 4.47 -5.28
C ALA A 62 5.52 3.23 -5.49
N LEU A 63 4.91 2.17 -6.02
CA LEU A 63 5.58 0.96 -6.46
C LEU A 63 5.61 1.00 -8.00
N PRO A 64 6.80 0.88 -8.63
CA PRO A 64 6.92 0.92 -10.07
C PRO A 64 6.33 -0.34 -10.70
N VAL A 65 6.17 -0.31 -12.03
CA VAL A 65 5.77 -1.49 -12.81
C VAL A 65 6.87 -2.55 -12.68
N PRO A 66 6.55 -3.77 -12.21
CA PRO A 66 7.49 -4.88 -12.24
C PRO A 66 8.01 -5.12 -13.67
N ASN A 67 9.29 -5.44 -13.82
CA ASN A 67 9.88 -5.77 -15.12
C ASN A 67 9.66 -4.70 -16.22
N ALA A 68 9.65 -3.40 -15.86
CA ALA A 68 9.33 -2.32 -16.79
C ALA A 68 10.16 -2.29 -18.10
N SER A 69 11.36 -2.88 -18.10
CA SER A 69 12.22 -3.00 -19.28
C SER A 69 11.70 -3.96 -20.35
N LYS A 70 10.75 -4.85 -20.02
CA LYS A 70 10.16 -5.83 -20.95
C LYS A 70 8.89 -5.31 -21.64
N MET A 71 8.58 -4.02 -21.51
CA MET A 71 7.30 -3.47 -21.94
C MET A 71 7.31 -2.98 -23.39
N ASP A 72 6.28 -3.36 -24.15
CA ASP A 72 5.97 -2.73 -25.45
C ASP A 72 4.97 -1.56 -25.29
N GLY A 73 4.69 -0.89 -26.41
CA GLY A 73 3.83 0.28 -26.51
C GLY A 73 2.33 0.03 -26.27
N GLU A 74 1.88 -1.22 -26.27
CA GLU A 74 0.49 -1.57 -26.59
C GLU A 74 -0.45 -1.59 -25.36
N TYR A 75 0.11 -1.59 -24.16
CA TYR A 75 -0.65 -1.67 -22.92
C TYR A 75 -0.99 -0.28 -22.33
N PHE A 76 -2.21 -0.12 -21.82
CA PHE A 76 -2.60 1.06 -21.04
C PHE A 76 -1.98 1.03 -19.65
N ARG A 77 -1.56 2.20 -19.14
CA ARG A 77 -1.13 2.35 -17.75
C ARG A 77 -2.32 2.17 -16.82
N VAL A 78 -2.20 1.26 -15.86
CA VAL A 78 -3.17 1.04 -14.79
C VAL A 78 -2.52 1.43 -13.48
N THR A 79 -3.16 2.31 -12.70
CA THR A 79 -2.70 2.64 -11.35
C THR A 79 -3.69 2.05 -10.36
N LEU A 80 -3.24 1.09 -9.56
CA LEU A 80 -4.03 0.56 -8.45
C LEU A 80 -3.70 1.36 -7.19
N VAL A 81 -4.72 1.74 -6.44
CA VAL A 81 -4.57 2.65 -5.30
C VAL A 81 -5.21 2.05 -4.06
N ALA A 82 -4.54 2.17 -2.92
CA ALA A 82 -5.12 1.93 -1.60
C ALA A 82 -4.55 2.95 -0.61
N HIS A 83 -5.34 3.43 0.34
CA HIS A 83 -4.79 4.27 1.40
C HIS A 83 -4.30 3.41 2.56
N TYR A 84 -3.21 3.86 3.20
CA TYR A 84 -2.61 3.13 4.31
C TYR A 84 -2.80 3.84 5.66
N ASP A 85 -3.38 5.03 5.70
CA ASP A 85 -3.83 5.65 6.93
C ASP A 85 -5.17 5.04 7.39
N ARG A 86 -5.60 5.42 8.59
CA ARG A 86 -6.90 5.04 9.17
C ARG A 86 -7.45 6.17 10.03
N VAL A 87 -8.74 6.12 10.29
CA VAL A 87 -9.34 6.79 11.44
C VAL A 87 -8.61 6.40 12.74
N PRO A 88 -8.17 7.38 13.56
CA PRO A 88 -7.55 7.13 14.87
C PRO A 88 -8.41 6.24 15.79
N GLY A 89 -7.77 5.31 16.50
CA GLY A 89 -8.44 4.40 17.45
C GLY A 89 -9.19 3.22 16.82
N THR A 90 -9.20 3.12 15.48
CA THR A 90 -9.79 1.99 14.77
C THR A 90 -8.71 0.98 14.34
N PRO A 91 -9.07 -0.30 14.13
CA PRO A 91 -8.11 -1.26 13.59
C PRO A 91 -7.77 -0.99 12.11
N GLY A 92 -8.69 -0.46 11.31
CA GLY A 92 -8.46 -0.21 9.88
C GLY A 92 -8.26 -1.48 9.04
N ALA A 93 -8.78 -2.62 9.49
CA ALA A 93 -8.53 -3.93 8.87
C ALA A 93 -9.18 -4.04 7.47
N ASN A 94 -10.48 -3.76 7.38
CA ASN A 94 -11.18 -3.71 6.10
C ASN A 94 -10.92 -2.39 5.37
N ASP A 95 -10.73 -1.31 6.13
CA ASP A 95 -10.57 0.05 5.65
C ASP A 95 -9.23 0.64 6.15
N ASN A 96 -8.11 0.44 5.45
CA ASN A 96 -8.00 -0.26 4.18
C ASN A 96 -6.78 -1.20 4.11
N ALA A 97 -6.43 -1.80 5.26
CA ALA A 97 -5.32 -2.74 5.33
C ALA A 97 -5.52 -3.95 4.40
N ALA A 98 -6.74 -4.44 4.24
CA ALA A 98 -7.06 -5.54 3.34
C ALA A 98 -6.58 -5.26 1.90
N ALA A 99 -6.90 -4.09 1.33
CA ALA A 99 -6.46 -3.74 -0.03
C ALA A 99 -4.95 -3.54 -0.09
N VAL A 100 -4.33 -2.92 0.93
CA VAL A 100 -2.87 -2.76 0.99
C VAL A 100 -2.16 -4.10 0.84
N PHE A 101 -2.55 -5.10 1.64
CA PHE A 101 -1.91 -6.42 1.60
C PHE A 101 -2.25 -7.21 0.34
N GLN A 102 -3.46 -7.06 -0.22
CA GLN A 102 -3.80 -7.64 -1.52
C GLN A 102 -2.93 -7.07 -2.64
N LEU A 103 -2.67 -5.76 -2.64
CA LEU A 103 -1.84 -5.12 -3.65
C LEU A 103 -0.36 -5.47 -3.52
N LEU A 104 0.16 -5.63 -2.30
CA LEU A 104 1.52 -6.17 -2.08
C LEU A 104 1.68 -7.55 -2.71
N ASN A 105 0.76 -8.47 -2.40
CA ASN A 105 0.78 -9.83 -2.97
C ASN A 105 0.58 -9.81 -4.49
N HIS A 106 -0.27 -8.92 -5.01
CA HIS A 106 -0.49 -8.76 -6.45
C HIS A 106 0.80 -8.33 -7.17
N TRP A 107 1.55 -7.38 -6.61
CA TRP A 107 2.82 -6.93 -7.19
C TRP A 107 3.83 -8.06 -7.30
N GLU A 108 4.02 -8.82 -6.21
CA GLU A 108 4.94 -9.96 -6.17
C GLU A 108 4.55 -11.04 -7.17
N GLU A 109 3.25 -11.35 -7.26
CA GLU A 109 2.76 -12.39 -8.16
C GLU A 109 2.97 -12.01 -9.63
N ILE A 110 2.68 -10.76 -10.02
CA ILE A 110 2.95 -10.34 -11.40
C ILE A 110 4.45 -10.32 -11.69
N ASN A 111 5.27 -9.86 -10.74
CA ASN A 111 6.72 -9.87 -10.88
C ASN A 111 7.24 -11.29 -11.12
N ARG A 112 6.73 -12.27 -10.34
CA ARG A 112 7.08 -13.69 -10.42
C ARG A 112 6.63 -14.32 -11.74
N LEU A 113 5.41 -14.03 -12.18
CA LEU A 113 4.85 -14.56 -13.43
C LEU A 113 5.52 -13.95 -14.68
N GLY A 114 6.11 -12.75 -14.55
CA GLY A 114 6.81 -12.06 -15.63
C GLY A 114 5.89 -11.63 -16.77
N TRP A 115 4.59 -11.44 -16.50
CA TRP A 115 3.61 -11.02 -17.50
C TRP A 115 3.89 -9.61 -18.01
N HIS A 116 3.53 -9.34 -19.27
CA HIS A 116 3.57 -7.99 -19.82
C HIS A 116 2.33 -7.21 -19.36
N HIS A 117 2.54 -6.11 -18.65
CA HIS A 117 1.48 -5.23 -18.14
C HIS A 117 2.05 -3.83 -17.83
N ARG A 118 1.20 -2.82 -17.66
CA ARG A 118 1.62 -1.47 -17.21
C ARG A 118 0.98 -1.08 -15.86
N THR A 119 0.89 -2.04 -14.95
CA THR A 119 0.28 -1.79 -13.63
C THR A 119 1.33 -1.27 -12.66
N GLN A 120 1.07 -0.09 -12.11
CA GLN A 120 1.79 0.46 -10.96
C GLN A 120 0.85 0.52 -9.76
N ILE A 121 1.42 0.54 -8.56
CA ILE A 121 0.64 0.64 -7.32
C ILE A 121 1.01 1.94 -6.60
N LEU A 122 0.01 2.58 -6.02
CA LEU A 122 0.17 3.78 -5.21
C LEU A 122 -0.52 3.59 -3.86
N PHE A 123 0.24 3.70 -2.79
CA PHE A 123 -0.30 3.77 -1.44
C PHE A 123 -0.44 5.23 -1.01
N THR A 124 -1.67 5.67 -0.76
CA THR A 124 -1.97 7.05 -0.35
C THR A 124 -2.00 7.19 1.16
N ASP A 125 -1.76 8.42 1.61
CA ASP A 125 -1.73 8.83 3.02
C ASP A 125 -2.75 9.97 3.17
N ARG A 126 -3.27 10.14 4.39
CA ARG A 126 -4.30 11.14 4.72
C ARG A 126 -5.55 11.06 3.84
N GLU A 127 -6.06 9.86 3.59
CA GLU A 127 -7.38 9.69 3.00
C GLU A 127 -8.49 9.99 4.03
N GLU A 128 -8.27 9.57 5.27
CA GLU A 128 -9.31 9.54 6.29
C GLU A 128 -9.62 10.95 6.78
N LEU A 129 -10.85 11.38 6.50
CA LEU A 129 -11.34 12.71 6.88
C LEU A 129 -11.62 12.74 8.39
N THR A 130 -11.14 13.79 9.06
CA THR A 130 -11.43 14.02 10.49
C THR A 130 -11.94 15.44 10.71
N GLY A 131 -12.95 15.58 11.58
CA GLY A 131 -13.50 16.89 11.94
C GLY A 131 -14.05 17.67 10.74
N ASP A 132 -13.52 18.87 10.52
CA ASP A 132 -13.96 19.82 9.48
C ASP A 132 -13.26 19.64 8.12
N MET A 133 -12.50 18.55 7.92
CA MET A 133 -11.82 18.27 6.66
C MET A 133 -12.81 17.99 5.52
N THR A 134 -12.46 18.44 4.32
CA THR A 134 -13.22 18.23 3.08
C THR A 134 -12.47 17.30 2.13
N ALA A 135 -13.14 16.82 1.08
CA ALA A 135 -12.52 15.96 0.08
C ALA A 135 -11.26 16.56 -0.58
N THR A 136 -11.13 17.90 -0.63
CA THR A 136 -9.94 18.56 -1.18
C THR A 136 -8.73 18.56 -0.24
N ASP A 137 -8.95 18.19 1.02
CA ASP A 137 -7.90 18.05 2.04
C ASP A 137 -7.29 16.64 2.06
N GLN A 138 -7.89 15.67 1.36
CA GLN A 138 -7.35 14.32 1.24
C GLN A 138 -6.02 14.33 0.50
N GLY A 139 -5.08 13.50 0.95
CA GLY A 139 -3.76 13.40 0.32
C GLY A 139 -3.83 12.96 -1.14
N SER A 140 -4.78 12.10 -1.50
CA SER A 140 -5.02 11.69 -2.90
C SER A 140 -5.41 12.86 -3.80
N TRP A 141 -6.20 13.82 -3.32
CA TRP A 141 -6.58 15.02 -4.05
C TRP A 141 -5.37 15.92 -4.29
N LEU A 142 -4.58 16.16 -3.25
CA LEU A 142 -3.36 16.97 -3.31
C LEU A 142 -2.34 16.34 -4.27
N LEU A 143 -2.18 15.02 -4.22
CA LEU A 143 -1.32 14.27 -5.12
C LEU A 143 -1.78 14.36 -6.57
N ALA A 144 -3.08 14.14 -6.84
CA ALA A 144 -3.62 14.26 -8.19
C ALA A 144 -3.43 15.68 -8.76
N LYS A 145 -3.64 16.72 -7.95
CA LYS A 145 -3.36 18.11 -8.32
C LYS A 145 -1.88 18.34 -8.62
N HIS A 146 -0.98 17.75 -7.85
CA HIS A 146 0.46 17.83 -8.10
C HIS A 146 0.85 17.13 -9.41
N LEU A 147 0.40 15.90 -9.64
CA LEU A 147 0.66 15.15 -10.87
C LEU A 147 0.13 15.88 -12.12
N LYS A 148 -1.06 16.47 -12.03
CA LYS A 148 -1.62 17.31 -13.11
C LYS A 148 -0.71 18.50 -13.44
N ARG A 149 -0.09 19.13 -12.43
CA ARG A 149 0.87 20.23 -12.64
C ARG A 149 2.16 19.76 -13.31
N LEU A 150 2.57 18.51 -13.10
CA LEU A 150 3.71 17.89 -13.78
C LEU A 150 3.38 17.42 -15.21
N GLY A 151 2.14 17.59 -15.68
CA GLY A 151 1.72 17.21 -17.02
C GLY A 151 1.32 15.73 -17.15
N THR A 152 1.22 14.99 -16.04
CA THR A 152 0.58 13.68 -16.03
C THR A 152 -0.91 13.87 -16.33
N LYS A 153 -1.38 13.24 -17.41
CA LYS A 153 -2.79 13.24 -17.84
C LYS A 153 -3.45 11.94 -17.40
#